data_AF-A0A202DPF7-F1
#
_entry.id   AF-A0A202DPF7-F1
#
_cell.length_a   1.000
_cell.length_b   1.000
_cell.length_c   1.000
_cell.angle_alpha   90.00
_cell.angle_beta   90.00
_cell.angle_gamma   90.00
#
_symmetry.space_group_name_H-M   'P 1'
#
loop_
_entity.id
_entity.type
_entity.pdbx_description
1 polymer ?
#
loop_
_entity_poly.entity_id
_entity_poly.type
_entity_poly.pdbx_seq_one_letter_code
_entity_poly.pdbx_strand_id
1 'polypeptide(L)' 'MVKMRPLHKKNGLLLAEMTRCGYTIHSLSEAIGVHYLTVWRIVNQEHNPNKETASKIAERLGCTVQKLGLQVWGTGGQDK' A
#
# COMPACT_ATOMS: atom_id res chain seq x y z
N MET A 1 -13.78 18.92 5.29
CA MET A 1 -13.76 18.08 6.51
C MET A 1 -12.69 17.02 6.35
N VAL A 2 -11.63 17.05 7.15
CA VAL A 2 -10.64 15.96 7.21
C VAL A 2 -11.28 14.82 7.99
N LYS A 3 -11.62 13.70 7.33
CA LYS A 3 -12.12 12.51 8.03
C LYS A 3 -11.03 12.04 8.99
N MET A 4 -11.25 12.18 10.30
CA MET A 4 -10.43 11.51 11.31
C MET A 4 -10.52 10.01 11.05
N ARG A 5 -9.42 9.40 10.63
CA ARG A 5 -9.30 7.94 10.52
C ARG A 5 -8.92 7.39 11.89
N PRO A 6 -9.54 6.29 12.34
CA PRO A 6 -9.17 5.65 13.60
C PRO A 6 -7.68 5.29 13.59
N LEU A 7 -6.96 5.69 14.64
CA LEU A 7 -5.50 5.78 14.71
C LEU A 7 -4.73 4.43 14.72
N HIS A 8 -5.36 3.30 14.39
CA HIS A 8 -4.72 1.98 14.62
C HIS A 8 -5.23 0.81 13.76
N LYS A 9 -6.03 1.04 12.70
CA LYS A 9 -6.49 -0.10 11.88
C LYS A 9 -5.46 -0.43 10.79
N LYS A 10 -4.62 -1.45 11.04
CA LYS A 10 -3.67 -1.94 10.05
C LYS A 10 -4.38 -2.59 8.85
N ASN A 11 -3.78 -2.49 7.67
CA ASN A 11 -4.10 -3.31 6.51
C ASN A 11 -3.59 -4.74 6.73
N GLY A 12 -4.45 -5.58 7.31
CA GLY A 12 -4.14 -6.98 7.58
C GLY A 12 -3.87 -7.82 6.33
N LEU A 13 -4.47 -7.48 5.18
CA LEU A 13 -4.25 -8.20 3.92
C LEU A 13 -2.85 -7.95 3.38
N LEU A 14 -2.44 -6.68 3.32
CA LEU A 14 -1.08 -6.31 2.94
C LEU A 14 -0.05 -6.90 3.91
N LEU A 15 -0.30 -6.81 5.21
CA LEU A 15 0.63 -7.33 6.22
C LEU A 15 0.79 -8.85 6.15
N ALA A 16 -0.29 -9.58 5.91
CA ALA A 16 -0.25 -11.04 5.72
C ALA A 16 0.56 -11.42 4.49
N GLU A 17 0.35 -10.73 3.35
CA GLU A 17 1.08 -11.01 2.12
C GLU A 17 2.57 -10.63 2.23
N MET A 18 2.89 -9.50 2.88
CA MET A 18 4.27 -9.13 3.19
C MET A 18 4.97 -10.21 4.01
N THR A 19 4.31 -10.70 5.06
CA THR A 19 4.84 -11.75 5.93
C THR A 19 5.05 -13.05 5.14
N ARG A 20 4.09 -13.44 4.31
CA ARG A 20 4.19 -14.62 3.42
C ARG A 20 5.38 -14.54 2.47
N CYS A 21 5.67 -13.35 1.96
CA CYS A 21 6.77 -13.09 1.03
C CYS A 21 8.11 -12.73 1.73
N GLY A 22 8.17 -12.74 3.07
CA GLY A 22 9.38 -12.44 3.83
C GLY A 22 9.79 -10.96 3.82
N TYR A 23 8.85 -10.04 3.59
CA TYR A 23 9.11 -8.61 3.59
C TYR A 23 8.79 -7.94 4.93
N THR A 24 9.69 -7.06 5.36
CA THR A 24 9.42 -6.03 6.36
C THR A 24 8.97 -4.75 5.67
N ILE A 25 8.48 -3.76 6.43
CA ILE A 25 8.19 -2.43 5.87
C ILE A 25 9.43 -1.83 5.22
N HIS A 26 10.61 -1.97 5.86
CA HIS A 26 11.86 -1.42 5.35
C HIS A 26 12.27 -2.10 4.04
N SER A 27 12.37 -3.44 4.05
CA SER A 27 12.82 -4.18 2.87
C SER A 27 11.83 -4.07 1.69
N LEU A 28 10.52 -3.98 1.96
CA LEU A 28 9.56 -3.69 0.90
C LEU A 28 9.76 -2.29 0.32
N SER A 29 9.96 -1.28 1.18
CA SER A 29 10.15 0.10 0.74
C SER A 29 11.37 0.28 -0.15
N GLU A 30 12.48 -0.37 0.19
CA GLU A 30 13.69 -0.44 -0.63
C GLU A 30 13.42 -1.17 -1.95
N ALA A 31 12.75 -2.32 -1.90
CA ALA A 31 12.46 -3.14 -3.07
C ALA A 31 11.54 -2.46 -4.10
N ILE A 32 10.69 -1.52 -3.68
CA ILE A 32 9.80 -0.76 -4.56
C ILE A 32 10.26 0.68 -4.81
N GLY A 33 11.37 1.10 -4.19
CA GLY A 33 11.97 2.42 -4.36
C GLY A 33 11.11 3.57 -3.83
N VAL A 34 10.46 3.40 -2.67
CA VAL A 34 9.72 4.48 -2.00
C VAL A 34 10.20 4.67 -0.57
N HIS A 35 9.97 5.85 0.00
CA HIS A 35 10.36 6.14 1.37
C HIS A 35 9.64 5.21 2.37
N TYR A 36 10.35 4.72 3.39
CA TYR A 36 9.81 3.76 4.37
C TYR A 36 8.48 4.23 5.00
N LEU A 37 8.39 5.54 5.31
CA LEU A 37 7.22 6.15 5.92
C LEU A 37 5.97 6.03 5.04
N THR A 38 6.14 6.00 3.71
CA THR A 38 5.03 5.79 2.77
C THR A 38 4.45 4.39 2.95
N VAL A 39 5.28 3.35 2.95
CA VAL A 39 4.84 1.97 3.16
C VAL A 39 4.24 1.81 4.56
N TRP A 40 4.86 2.42 5.58
CA TRP A 40 4.33 2.40 6.94
C TRP A 40 2.92 3.02 7.02
N ARG A 41 2.69 4.18 6.38
CA ARG A 41 1.35 4.81 6.34
C ARG A 41 0.34 3.97 5.57
N ILE A 42 0.75 3.31 4.48
CA ILE A 42 -0.13 2.39 3.73
C ILE A 42 -0.53 1.19 4.60
N VAL A 43 0.45 0.57 5.28
CA VAL A 43 0.22 -0.55 6.20
C VAL A 43 -0.68 -0.15 7.36
N ASN A 44 -0.59 1.08 7.86
CA ASN A 44 -1.45 1.59 8.95
C ASN A 44 -2.76 2.25 8.45
N GLN A 45 -3.09 2.13 7.14
CA GLN A 45 -4.27 2.74 6.51
C GLN A 45 -4.39 4.27 6.67
N GLU A 46 -3.27 4.94 6.99
CA GLU A 46 -3.20 6.40 7.08
C GLU A 46 -3.10 7.06 5.70
N HIS A 47 -2.66 6.30 4.70
CA HIS A 47 -2.46 6.77 3.34
C HIS A 47 -2.89 5.74 2.31
N ASN A 48 -3.52 6.22 1.25
CA ASN A 48 -3.87 5.42 0.08
C ASN A 48 -2.78 5.59 -0.97
N PRO A 49 -2.13 4.51 -1.45
CA PRO A 49 -1.10 4.63 -2.47
C PRO A 49 -1.67 5.21 -3.78
N ASN A 50 -0.83 5.89 -4.55
CA ASN A 50 -1.12 6.18 -5.95
C ASN A 50 -1.05 4.89 -6.79
N LYS A 51 -1.51 4.97 -8.05
CA LYS A 51 -1.56 3.80 -8.95
C LYS A 51 -0.20 3.14 -9.13
N GLU A 52 0.84 3.93 -9.34
CA GLU A 52 2.21 3.44 -9.53
C GLU A 52 2.73 2.67 -8.31
N THR A 53 2.58 3.25 -7.11
CA THR A 53 3.02 2.63 -5.85
C THR A 53 2.23 1.35 -5.59
N ALA A 54 0.92 1.37 -5.83
CA ALA A 54 0.07 0.19 -5.67
C ALA A 54 0.49 -0.95 -6.61
N SER A 55 0.78 -0.64 -7.88
CA SER A 55 1.29 -1.61 -8.86
C SER A 55 2.64 -2.18 -8.43
N LYS A 56 3.61 -1.34 -8.03
CA LYS A 56 4.93 -1.80 -7.57
C LYS A 56 4.82 -2.73 -6.36
N ILE A 57 3.95 -2.43 -5.40
CA ILE A 57 3.71 -3.31 -4.24
C ILE A 57 3.15 -4.66 -4.72
N ALA A 58 2.12 -4.64 -5.57
CA ALA A 58 1.45 -5.83 -6.08
C ALA A 58 2.42 -6.73 -6.88
N GLU A 59 3.18 -6.15 -7.79
CA GLU A 59 4.23 -6.83 -8.57
C GLU A 59 5.29 -7.45 -7.67
N ARG A 60 5.80 -6.69 -6.70
CA ARG A 60 6.85 -7.16 -5.78
C ARG A 60 6.39 -8.31 -4.89
N LEU A 61 5.10 -8.33 -4.53
CA LEU A 61 4.49 -9.38 -3.71
C LEU A 61 3.90 -10.52 -4.56
N GLY A 62 3.95 -10.44 -5.90
CA GLY A 62 3.42 -11.45 -6.81
C GLY A 62 1.90 -11.62 -6.71
N CYS A 63 1.16 -10.53 -6.51
CA CYS A 63 -0.29 -10.55 -6.33
C CYS A 63 -0.97 -9.34 -6.97
N THR A 64 -2.29 -9.22 -6.81
CA THR A 64 -3.07 -8.08 -7.32
C THR A 64 -3.30 -7.02 -6.26
N VAL A 65 -3.47 -5.76 -6.68
CA VAL A 65 -3.79 -4.62 -5.80
C VAL A 65 -5.04 -4.89 -4.96
N GLN A 66 -6.05 -5.54 -5.54
CA GLN A 66 -7.29 -5.92 -4.86
C GLN A 66 -7.06 -6.94 -3.75
N LYS A 67 -6.21 -7.95 -3.97
CA LYS A 67 -5.87 -8.96 -2.95
C LYS A 67 -5.21 -8.32 -1.72
N LEU A 68 -4.44 -7.25 -1.94
CA LEU A 68 -3.76 -6.51 -0.88
C LEU A 68 -4.66 -5.53 -0.11
N GLY A 69 -5.95 -5.41 -0.47
CA GLY A 69 -6.87 -4.47 0.16
C GLY A 69 -6.49 -3.01 -0.04
N LEU A 70 -5.75 -2.68 -1.11
CA LEU A 70 -5.29 -1.34 -1.39
C LEU A 70 -6.39 -0.53 -2.08
N GLN A 71 -6.75 0.61 -1.49
CA GLN A 71 -7.57 1.62 -2.16
C GLN A 71 -6.63 2.60 -2.88
N VAL A 72 -6.67 2.62 -4.20
CA VAL A 72 -5.81 3.49 -5.01
C VAL A 72 -6.44 4.88 -5.10
N TRP A 73 -5.70 5.93 -4.73
CA TRP A 73 -6.13 7.31 -4.94
C TRP A 73 -5.80 7.73 -6.38
N GLY A 74 -6.78 8.26 -7.12
CA GLY A 74 -6.58 8.81 -8.46
C GLY A 74 -7.44 8.24 -9.60
N THR A 75 -8.46 7.40 -9.35
CA THR A 75 -9.49 7.12 -10.36
C THR A 75 -10.48 8.28 -10.44
N GLY A 76 -10.03 9.37 -11.07
CA GLY A 76 -10.80 10.55 -11.41
C GLY A 76 -10.10 11.28 -12.55
N GLY A 77 -10.41 10.86 -13.78
CA GLY A 77 -10.14 11.61 -15.01
C GLY A 77 -8.75 11.39 -15.64
N GLN A 78 -8.65 10.42 -16.54
CA GLN A 78 -8.04 10.62 -17.86
C GLN A 78 -8.80 9.75 -18.87
N ASP A 79 -10.03 10.18 -19.17
CA ASP A 79 -10.52 10.06 -20.55
C ASP A 79 -9.81 11.16 -21.35
N LYS A 80 -8.97 10.75 -22.28
CA LYS A 80 -8.63 11.52 -23.49
C LYS A 80 -8.56 10.55 -24.65
#